data_AF-G1NA70-F1
#
_entry.id   AF-G1NA70-F1
#
_cell.length_a   1.000
_cell.length_b   1.000
_cell.length_c   1.000
_cell.angle_alpha   90.00
_cell.angle_beta   90.00
_cell.angle_gamma   90.00
#
_symmetry.space_group_name_H-M   'P 1'
#
loop_
_entity.id
_entity.type
_entity.pdbx_description
1 polymer ?
#
loop_
_entity_poly.entity_id
_entity_poly.type
_entity_poly.pdbx_seq_one_letter_code
_entity_poly.pdbx_strand_id
1 'polypeptide(L)'
;HEEEDFVEMKEQMYQDKLASLKRQLQQLQEGTLQEYQKRMKKLDQQYKERIRNAELFLQLETDQVEKNYVKEKKAAAKEFEDKKIELKENLIAELEEKKKMIENEKLTMELTGDSMEVKPIMTRKLRRRPNDPVPIPDKRRKPLNYLLTDEQIMEDLRTLNKLKSPKRPASPSSPEHLPATPAESPAQRFEARIEDGKLYYDKRWYHKSQAIYLESKENTKISCVISSVGANEIWVRKTSDSTKMRIYLGQLQRGVFVIRRRSAA
;
A
#
# COMPACT_ATOMS: atom_id res chain seq x y z
N HIS A 1 0.41 -81.20 4.89
CA HIS A 1 -0.54 -80.97 3.79
C HIS A 1 -1.17 -79.60 3.85
N GLU A 2 -2.30 -79.33 4.53
CA GLU A 2 -2.94 -77.99 4.45
C GLU A 2 -2.05 -76.81 4.92
N GLU A 3 -1.21 -77.00 5.94
CA GLU A 3 -0.26 -75.96 6.39
C GLU A 3 0.93 -75.75 5.43
N GLU A 4 1.39 -76.80 4.76
CA GLU A 4 2.46 -76.72 3.75
C GLU A 4 1.94 -76.02 2.49
N ASP A 5 0.72 -76.35 2.06
CA ASP A 5 0.05 -75.72 0.91
C ASP A 5 -0.17 -74.20 1.15
N PHE A 6 -0.46 -73.81 2.39
CA PHE A 6 -0.60 -72.40 2.78
C PHE A 6 0.74 -71.63 2.76
N VAL A 7 1.81 -72.26 3.24
CA VAL A 7 3.16 -71.65 3.21
C VAL A 7 3.67 -71.52 1.79
N GLU A 8 3.45 -72.53 0.95
CA GLU A 8 3.84 -72.51 -0.46
C GLU A 8 3.06 -71.45 -1.26
N MET A 9 1.76 -71.32 -1.01
CA MET A 9 0.93 -70.26 -1.61
C MET A 9 1.38 -68.86 -1.18
N LYS A 10 1.80 -68.69 0.07
CA LYS A 10 2.32 -67.41 0.59
C LYS A 10 3.68 -67.06 -0.03
N GLU A 11 4.56 -68.05 -0.20
CA GLU A 11 5.85 -67.87 -0.86
C GLU A 11 5.67 -67.50 -2.34
N GLN A 12 4.75 -68.17 -3.05
CA GLN A 12 4.43 -67.84 -4.44
C GLN A 12 3.92 -66.39 -4.57
N MET A 13 2.99 -65.96 -3.69
CA MET A 13 2.52 -64.57 -3.68
C MET A 13 3.64 -63.56 -3.40
N TYR A 14 4.61 -63.91 -2.55
CA TYR A 14 5.76 -63.06 -2.28
C TYR A 14 6.67 -62.92 -3.50
N GLN A 15 7.00 -64.03 -4.17
CA GLN A 15 7.82 -64.02 -5.38
C GLN A 15 7.14 -63.24 -6.51
N ASP A 16 5.83 -63.43 -6.71
CA ASP A 16 5.05 -62.70 -7.70
C ASP A 16 5.02 -61.19 -7.40
N LYS A 17 4.89 -60.82 -6.12
CA LYS A 17 4.95 -59.42 -5.69
C LYS A 17 6.32 -58.81 -5.94
N LEU A 18 7.39 -59.53 -5.62
CA LEU A 18 8.76 -59.10 -5.85
C LEU A 18 9.06 -58.92 -7.35
N ALA A 19 8.62 -59.86 -8.18
CA ALA A 19 8.76 -59.79 -9.63
C ALA A 19 7.99 -58.59 -10.21
N SER A 20 6.77 -58.35 -9.74
CA SER A 20 5.97 -57.17 -10.12
C SER A 20 6.68 -55.85 -9.79
N LEU A 21 7.24 -55.74 -8.58
CA LEU A 21 7.98 -54.55 -8.15
C LEU A 21 9.28 -54.35 -8.95
N LYS A 22 10.05 -55.42 -9.21
CA LYS A 22 11.24 -55.36 -10.06
C LYS A 22 10.90 -54.88 -11.47
N ARG A 23 9.80 -55.39 -12.05
CA ARG A 23 9.33 -54.96 -13.37
C ARG A 23 8.89 -53.50 -13.39
N GLN A 24 8.18 -53.03 -12.37
CA GLN A 24 7.80 -51.61 -12.25
C GLN A 24 9.04 -50.70 -12.09
N LEU A 25 10.04 -51.13 -11.31
CA LEU A 25 11.30 -50.40 -11.16
C LEU A 25 12.04 -50.29 -12.50
N GLN A 26 12.12 -51.39 -13.25
CA GLN A 26 12.73 -51.39 -14.59
C GLN A 26 11.97 -50.45 -15.54
N GLN A 27 10.65 -50.53 -15.59
CA GLN A 27 9.83 -49.63 -16.40
C GLN A 27 9.99 -48.16 -16.00
N LEU A 28 10.24 -47.88 -14.71
CA LEU A 28 10.52 -46.53 -14.25
C LEU A 28 11.91 -46.06 -14.71
N GLN A 29 12.93 -46.92 -14.61
CA GLN A 29 14.30 -46.62 -15.08
C GLN A 29 14.34 -46.39 -16.59
N GLU A 30 13.58 -47.17 -17.36
CA GLU A 30 13.42 -47.01 -18.81
C GLU A 30 12.49 -45.84 -19.18
N GLY A 31 11.81 -45.22 -18.21
CA GLY A 31 10.84 -44.15 -18.44
C GLY A 31 9.56 -44.59 -19.16
N THR A 32 9.29 -45.89 -19.24
CA THR A 32 8.12 -46.50 -19.89
C THR A 32 6.94 -46.69 -18.94
N LEU A 33 7.14 -46.52 -17.62
CA LEU A 33 6.07 -46.61 -16.63
C LEU A 33 4.96 -45.57 -16.92
N GLN A 34 3.74 -46.03 -17.16
CA GLN A 34 2.63 -45.18 -17.61
C GLN A 34 2.30 -44.05 -16.63
N GLU A 35 2.34 -44.32 -15.31
CA GLU A 35 2.11 -43.28 -14.31
C GLU A 35 3.16 -42.17 -14.37
N TYR A 36 4.43 -42.54 -14.55
CA TYR A 36 5.52 -41.59 -14.68
C TYR A 36 5.31 -40.72 -15.92
N GLN A 37 5.03 -41.32 -17.07
CA GLN A 37 4.77 -40.59 -18.32
C GLN A 37 3.57 -39.64 -18.19
N LYS A 38 2.50 -40.06 -17.51
CA LYS A 38 1.32 -39.21 -17.26
C LYS A 38 1.68 -38.00 -16.38
N ARG A 39 2.50 -38.19 -15.33
CA ARG A 39 2.99 -37.10 -14.48
C ARG A 39 3.89 -36.15 -15.26
N MET A 40 4.78 -36.67 -16.11
CA MET A 40 5.65 -35.86 -16.98
C MET A 40 4.85 -35.02 -17.97
N LYS A 41 3.86 -35.60 -18.65
CA LYS A 41 2.97 -34.83 -19.56
C LYS A 41 2.22 -33.72 -18.82
N LYS A 42 1.73 -33.99 -17.60
CA LYS A 42 1.05 -32.97 -16.79
C LYS A 42 1.99 -31.83 -16.40
N LEU A 43 3.24 -32.14 -16.02
CA LEU A 43 4.24 -31.12 -15.71
C LEU A 43 4.60 -30.28 -16.93
N ASP A 44 4.80 -30.90 -18.09
CA ASP A 44 5.06 -30.19 -19.35
C ASP A 44 3.89 -29.26 -19.74
N GLN A 45 2.64 -29.74 -19.56
CA GLN A 45 1.46 -28.93 -19.80
C GLN A 45 1.39 -27.72 -18.85
N GLN A 46 1.65 -27.92 -17.56
CA GLN A 46 1.70 -26.84 -16.57
C GLN A 46 2.82 -25.84 -16.87
N TYR A 47 3.98 -26.31 -17.32
CA TYR A 47 5.07 -25.44 -17.75
C TYR A 47 4.66 -24.58 -18.93
N LYS A 48 4.11 -25.18 -20.00
CA LYS A 48 3.62 -24.46 -21.18
C LYS A 48 2.53 -23.46 -20.84
N GLU A 49 1.62 -23.81 -19.93
CA GLU A 49 0.58 -22.90 -19.45
C GLU A 49 1.17 -21.74 -18.65
N ARG A 50 2.18 -21.99 -17.81
CA ARG A 50 2.89 -20.94 -17.07
C ARG A 50 3.57 -19.95 -18.01
N ILE A 51 4.21 -20.42 -19.08
CA ILE A 51 4.83 -19.57 -20.09
C ILE A 51 3.78 -18.72 -20.80
N ARG A 52 2.69 -19.33 -21.30
CA ARG A 52 1.59 -18.59 -21.94
C ARG A 52 0.98 -17.53 -21.02
N ASN A 53 0.78 -17.86 -19.73
CA ASN A 53 0.25 -16.91 -18.76
C ASN A 53 1.22 -15.75 -18.51
N ALA A 54 2.54 -16.00 -18.52
CA ALA A 54 3.54 -14.96 -18.37
C ALA A 54 3.59 -14.04 -19.60
N GLU A 55 3.47 -14.58 -20.80
CA GLU A 55 3.39 -13.81 -22.06
C GLU A 55 2.13 -12.93 -22.08
N LEU A 56 0.97 -13.49 -21.72
CA LEU A 56 -0.27 -12.74 -21.63
C LEU A 56 -0.17 -11.61 -20.58
N PHE A 57 0.42 -11.91 -19.43
CA PHE A 57 0.63 -10.90 -18.38
C PHE A 57 1.53 -9.76 -18.86
N LEU A 58 2.62 -10.07 -19.56
CA LEU A 58 3.50 -9.07 -20.14
C LEU A 58 2.75 -8.17 -21.14
N GLN A 59 1.91 -8.75 -21.99
CA GLN A 59 1.11 -7.98 -22.94
C GLN A 59 0.12 -7.04 -22.23
N LEU A 60 -0.60 -7.53 -21.23
CA LEU A 60 -1.54 -6.72 -20.46
C LEU A 60 -0.87 -5.58 -19.70
N GLU A 61 0.29 -5.84 -19.09
CA GLU A 61 1.08 -4.80 -18.42
C GLU A 61 1.57 -3.74 -19.42
N THR A 62 2.02 -4.17 -20.60
CA THR A 62 2.44 -3.25 -21.67
C THR A 62 1.30 -2.35 -22.11
N ASP A 63 0.13 -2.93 -22.40
CA ASP A 63 -1.08 -2.18 -22.76
C ASP A 63 -1.50 -1.19 -21.66
N GLN A 64 -1.34 -1.58 -20.38
CA GLN A 64 -1.67 -0.72 -19.26
C GLN A 64 -0.71 0.46 -19.13
N VAL A 65 0.58 0.22 -19.33
CA VAL A 65 1.61 1.28 -19.37
C VAL A 65 1.32 2.26 -20.51
N GLU A 66 0.97 1.78 -21.69
CA GLU A 66 0.61 2.63 -22.84
C GLU A 66 -0.63 3.48 -22.57
N LYS A 67 -1.68 2.89 -21.99
CA LYS A 67 -2.88 3.63 -21.57
C LYS A 67 -2.57 4.71 -20.55
N ASN A 68 -1.73 4.39 -19.56
CA ASN A 68 -1.29 5.36 -18.55
C ASN A 68 -0.50 6.50 -19.19
N TYR A 69 0.42 6.19 -20.11
CA TYR A 69 1.19 7.19 -20.86
C TYR A 69 0.29 8.14 -21.64
N VAL A 70 -0.70 7.61 -22.38
CA VAL A 70 -1.65 8.44 -23.14
C VAL A 70 -2.48 9.31 -22.22
N LYS A 71 -2.94 8.75 -21.08
CA LYS A 71 -3.70 9.50 -20.08
C LYS A 71 -2.88 10.65 -19.50
N GLU A 72 -1.63 10.40 -19.14
CA GLU A 72 -0.72 11.40 -18.58
C GLU A 72 -0.41 12.50 -19.60
N LYS A 73 -0.14 12.13 -20.85
CA LYS A 73 0.07 13.09 -21.94
C LYS A 73 -1.14 14.03 -22.13
N LYS A 74 -2.36 13.48 -22.07
CA LYS A 74 -3.59 14.27 -22.13
C LYS A 74 -3.76 15.17 -20.91
N ALA A 75 -3.46 14.67 -19.72
CA ALA A 75 -3.52 15.45 -18.48
C ALA A 75 -2.55 16.62 -18.51
N ALA A 76 -1.30 16.39 -18.91
CA ALA A 76 -0.28 17.44 -19.04
C ALA A 76 -0.68 18.51 -20.07
N ALA A 77 -1.25 18.10 -21.21
CA ALA A 77 -1.74 19.06 -22.21
C ALA A 77 -2.91 19.90 -21.68
N LYS A 78 -3.84 19.29 -20.93
CA LYS A 78 -4.95 19.99 -20.29
C LYS A 78 -4.44 20.98 -19.23
N GLU A 79 -3.54 20.54 -18.35
CA GLU A 79 -2.95 21.39 -17.31
C GLU A 79 -2.23 22.60 -17.91
N PHE A 80 -1.52 22.40 -19.03
CA PHE A 80 -0.89 23.50 -19.73
C PHE A 80 -1.89 24.54 -20.24
N GLU A 81 -2.99 24.12 -20.88
CA GLU A 81 -4.00 25.05 -21.36
C GLU A 81 -4.76 25.72 -20.20
N ASP A 82 -5.07 24.98 -19.13
CA ASP A 82 -5.70 25.52 -17.93
C ASP A 82 -4.82 26.64 -17.31
N LYS A 83 -3.50 26.41 -17.14
CA LYS A 83 -2.56 27.42 -16.62
C LYS A 83 -2.45 28.65 -17.52
N LYS A 84 -2.52 28.45 -18.83
CA LYS A 84 -2.49 29.54 -19.81
C LYS A 84 -3.76 30.39 -19.73
N ILE A 85 -4.92 29.78 -19.49
CA ILE A 85 -6.17 30.49 -19.25
C ILE A 85 -6.08 31.25 -17.91
N GLU A 86 -5.68 30.58 -16.84
CA GLU A 86 -5.50 31.17 -15.51
C GLU A 86 -4.58 32.39 -15.55
N LEU A 87 -3.44 32.31 -16.25
CA LEU A 87 -2.51 33.42 -16.37
C LEU A 87 -3.12 34.63 -17.08
N LYS A 88 -3.95 34.39 -18.11
CA LYS A 88 -4.66 35.47 -18.81
C LYS A 88 -5.72 36.11 -17.92
N GLU A 89 -6.49 35.31 -17.19
CA GLU A 89 -7.51 35.79 -16.26
C GLU A 89 -6.89 36.60 -15.12
N ASN A 90 -5.77 36.13 -14.55
CA ASN A 90 -5.01 36.87 -13.54
C ASN A 90 -4.51 38.21 -14.08
N LEU A 91 -3.96 38.24 -15.30
CA LEU A 91 -3.51 39.49 -15.92
C LEU A 91 -4.66 40.48 -16.13
N ILE A 92 -5.83 40.00 -16.57
CA ILE A 92 -7.02 40.83 -16.73
C ILE A 92 -7.44 41.40 -15.37
N ALA A 93 -7.55 40.56 -14.34
CA ALA A 93 -7.92 40.99 -12.99
C ALA A 93 -6.94 42.02 -12.41
N GLU A 94 -5.63 41.84 -12.61
CA GLU A 94 -4.62 42.81 -12.19
C GLU A 94 -4.76 44.17 -12.90
N LEU A 95 -5.08 44.16 -14.20
CA LEU A 95 -5.29 45.38 -14.97
C LEU A 95 -6.57 46.11 -14.54
N GLU A 96 -7.64 45.36 -14.25
CA GLU A 96 -8.89 45.90 -13.72
C GLU A 96 -8.71 46.51 -12.33
N GLU A 97 -7.98 45.86 -11.43
CA GLU A 97 -7.67 46.41 -10.10
C GLU A 97 -6.77 47.64 -10.21
N LYS A 98 -5.76 47.64 -11.09
CA LYS A 98 -4.94 48.84 -11.35
C LYS A 98 -5.78 50.01 -11.85
N LYS A 99 -6.72 49.77 -12.77
CA LYS A 99 -7.65 50.79 -13.25
C LYS A 99 -8.47 51.37 -12.10
N LYS A 100 -9.04 50.50 -11.25
CA LYS A 100 -9.81 50.90 -10.08
C LYS A 100 -8.97 51.66 -9.05
N MET A 101 -7.72 51.27 -8.82
CA MET A 101 -6.79 52.01 -7.96
C MET A 101 -6.55 53.43 -8.50
N ILE A 102 -6.29 53.58 -9.80
CA ILE A 102 -6.10 54.90 -10.43
C ILE A 102 -7.38 55.75 -10.33
N GLU A 103 -8.56 55.16 -10.54
CA GLU A 103 -9.84 55.86 -10.37
C GLU A 103 -10.06 56.31 -8.92
N ASN A 104 -9.71 55.48 -7.94
CA ASN A 104 -9.77 55.82 -6.52
C ASN A 104 -8.74 56.90 -6.12
N GLU A 105 -7.51 56.82 -6.63
CA GLU A 105 -6.47 57.84 -6.43
C GLU A 105 -6.91 59.18 -7.02
N LYS A 106 -7.46 59.18 -8.24
CA LYS A 106 -8.01 60.38 -8.87
C LYS A 106 -9.15 60.98 -8.05
N LEU A 107 -10.11 60.18 -7.61
CA LEU A 107 -11.20 60.62 -6.75
C LEU A 107 -10.66 61.22 -5.43
N THR A 108 -9.68 60.56 -4.82
CA THR A 108 -9.02 61.04 -3.60
C THR A 108 -8.32 62.38 -3.84
N MET A 109 -7.63 62.54 -4.98
CA MET A 109 -7.01 63.80 -5.37
C MET A 109 -8.04 64.90 -5.62
N GLU A 110 -9.18 64.62 -6.25
CA GLU A 110 -10.26 65.60 -6.45
C GLU A 110 -10.87 66.05 -5.11
N LEU A 111 -11.08 65.13 -4.17
CA LEU A 111 -11.61 65.42 -2.83
C LEU A 111 -10.61 66.17 -1.93
N THR A 112 -9.31 65.96 -2.12
CA THR A 112 -8.23 66.49 -1.26
C THR A 112 -7.46 67.66 -1.90
N GLY A 113 -7.70 67.93 -3.19
CA GLY A 113 -6.91 68.83 -4.04
C GLY A 113 -7.09 70.33 -3.79
N ASP A 114 -8.06 70.74 -2.97
CA ASP A 114 -8.29 72.14 -2.61
C ASP A 114 -7.57 72.57 -1.31
N SER A 115 -6.57 71.81 -0.86
CA SER A 115 -5.77 72.18 0.33
C SER A 115 -4.28 72.15 0.05
N MET A 116 -3.81 73.11 -0.77
CA MET A 116 -2.40 73.50 -0.80
C MET A 116 -1.97 74.31 0.45
N GLU A 117 -2.80 74.40 1.48
CA GLU A 117 -2.32 74.80 2.80
C GLU A 117 -1.74 73.57 3.49
N VAL A 118 -0.45 73.32 3.25
CA VAL A 118 0.37 72.48 4.12
C VAL A 118 0.49 73.19 5.47
N LYS A 119 -0.60 73.19 6.24
CA LYS A 119 -0.52 73.44 7.67
C LYS A 119 0.32 72.30 8.23
N PRO A 120 1.51 72.56 8.78
CA PRO A 120 2.27 71.50 9.44
C PRO A 120 1.32 70.82 10.42
N ILE A 121 1.24 69.49 10.37
CA ILE A 121 0.38 68.69 11.24
C ILE A 121 0.71 69.11 12.67
N MET A 122 -0.15 69.95 13.24
CA MET A 122 0.01 70.40 14.61
C MET A 122 -0.40 69.22 15.47
N THR A 123 0.60 68.42 15.85
CA THR A 123 0.41 67.29 16.73
C THR A 123 0.02 67.82 18.11
N ARG A 124 -1.28 68.01 18.33
CA ARG A 124 -1.82 68.15 19.68
C ARG A 124 -1.40 66.91 20.45
N LYS A 125 -0.40 67.06 21.32
CA LYS A 125 -0.01 66.05 22.30
C LYS A 125 -1.25 65.71 23.11
N LEU A 126 -1.89 64.58 22.81
CA LEU A 126 -3.00 64.07 23.60
C LEU A 126 -2.43 63.75 24.98
N ARG A 127 -2.80 64.53 26.00
CA ARG A 127 -2.45 64.19 27.38
C ARG A 127 -3.10 62.86 27.69
N ARG A 128 -2.28 61.87 28.03
CA ARG A 128 -2.74 60.52 28.35
C ARG A 128 -3.70 60.59 29.54
N ARG A 129 -4.85 59.92 29.43
CA ARG A 129 -5.72 59.69 30.57
C ARG A 129 -5.00 58.68 31.49
N PRO A 130 -5.04 58.83 32.83
CA PRO A 130 -4.33 57.94 33.76
C PRO A 130 -4.66 56.46 33.62
N ASN A 131 -5.79 56.13 32.98
CA ASN A 131 -6.32 54.78 32.85
C ASN A 131 -6.13 54.14 31.46
N ASP A 132 -5.34 54.75 30.58
CA ASP A 132 -5.11 54.22 29.23
C ASP A 132 -3.94 53.22 29.25
N PRO A 133 -4.16 51.93 28.94
CA PRO A 133 -3.12 50.91 29.07
C PRO A 133 -1.88 51.24 28.22
N VAL A 134 -0.71 50.96 28.77
CA VAL A 134 0.57 51.14 28.09
C VAL A 134 0.55 50.36 26.77
N PRO A 135 0.92 50.96 25.62
CA PRO A 135 1.05 50.23 24.37
C PRO A 135 1.97 49.03 24.58
N ILE A 136 1.38 47.84 24.44
CA ILE A 136 2.10 46.58 24.58
C ILE A 136 3.14 46.54 23.45
N PRO A 137 4.42 46.30 23.75
CA PRO A 137 5.44 46.18 22.72
C PRO A 137 5.00 45.12 21.70
N ASP A 138 4.88 45.53 20.44
CA ASP A 138 4.67 44.64 19.30
C ASP A 138 5.61 43.46 19.44
N LYS A 139 5.03 42.26 19.55
CA LYS A 139 5.79 41.01 19.45
C LYS A 139 6.41 41.02 18.06
N ARG A 140 7.65 41.51 18.01
CA ARG A 140 8.53 41.49 16.84
C ARG A 140 8.32 40.16 16.15
N ARG A 141 7.83 40.24 14.90
CA ARG A 141 7.81 39.12 13.96
C ARG A 141 9.15 38.42 14.09
N LYS A 142 9.13 37.17 14.54
CA LYS A 142 10.33 36.36 14.64
C LYS A 142 10.97 36.33 13.25
N PRO A 143 12.29 36.56 13.12
CA PRO A 143 12.95 36.40 11.82
C PRO A 143 12.66 34.98 11.31
N LEU A 144 12.43 34.85 9.99
CA LEU A 144 12.28 33.53 9.37
C LEU A 144 13.57 32.74 9.67
N ASN A 145 13.47 31.79 10.58
CA ASN A 145 14.54 30.84 10.83
C ASN A 145 14.44 29.79 9.72
N TYR A 146 15.38 29.84 8.78
CA TYR A 146 15.55 28.82 7.72
C TYR A 146 16.16 27.51 8.25
N LEU A 147 16.46 27.46 9.55
CA LEU A 147 16.90 26.26 10.23
C LEU A 147 15.66 25.51 10.73
N LEU A 148 15.53 24.26 10.30
CA LEU A 148 14.54 23.33 10.82
C LEU A 148 14.74 23.17 12.32
N THR A 149 13.65 23.11 13.06
CA THR A 149 13.71 22.75 14.49
C THR A 149 14.16 21.29 14.64
N ASP A 150 14.80 20.95 15.77
CA ASP A 150 15.24 19.57 16.03
C ASP A 150 14.10 18.55 15.90
N GLU A 151 12.87 18.98 16.19
CA GLU A 151 11.67 18.15 16.05
C GLU A 151 11.30 17.87 14.59
N GLN A 152 11.42 18.87 13.72
CA GLN A 152 11.27 18.71 12.27
C GLN A 152 12.40 17.87 11.68
N ILE A 153 13.64 18.07 12.13
CA ILE A 153 14.79 17.24 11.73
C ILE A 153 14.57 15.78 12.15
N MET A 154 14.07 15.53 13.36
CA MET A 154 13.73 14.19 13.84
C MET A 154 12.55 13.57 13.10
N GLU A 155 11.58 14.37 12.66
CA GLU A 155 10.44 13.91 11.85
C GLU A 155 10.86 13.57 10.41
N ASP A 156 11.70 14.40 9.79
CA ASP A 156 12.27 14.13 8.47
C ASP A 156 13.24 12.94 8.51
N LEU A 157 14.04 12.78 9.57
CA LEU A 157 14.87 11.59 9.78
C LEU A 157 14.02 10.33 9.97
N ARG A 158 12.89 10.43 10.69
CA ARG A 158 11.92 9.33 10.80
C ARG A 158 11.31 9.00 9.43
N THR A 159 11.02 10.01 8.63
CA THR A 159 10.46 9.86 7.27
C THR A 159 11.49 9.24 6.33
N LEU A 160 12.72 9.73 6.32
CA LEU A 160 13.85 9.16 5.57
C LEU A 160 14.16 7.72 5.97
N ASN A 161 14.10 7.39 7.26
CA ASN A 161 14.25 6.00 7.72
C ASN A 161 13.04 5.11 7.40
N LYS A 162 11.85 5.69 7.21
CA LYS A 162 10.66 5.00 6.68
C LYS A 162 10.77 4.72 5.17
N LEU A 163 11.46 5.58 4.42
CA LEU A 163 11.72 5.42 3.00
C LEU A 163 13.01 4.63 2.68
N LYS A 164 13.93 4.47 3.63
CA LYS A 164 15.08 3.55 3.52
C LYS A 164 14.67 2.11 3.80
N SER A 165 13.83 1.57 2.93
CA SER A 165 13.93 0.17 2.52
C SER A 165 14.18 0.14 1.01
N PRO A 166 15.44 0.24 0.56
CA PRO A 166 15.77 -0.03 -0.83
C PRO A 166 15.50 -1.52 -1.09
N LYS A 167 14.49 -1.81 -1.91
CA LYS A 167 14.59 -2.97 -2.79
C LYS A 167 15.86 -2.78 -3.61
N ARG A 168 16.83 -3.69 -3.47
CA ARG A 168 18.04 -3.71 -4.32
C ARG A 168 17.61 -3.76 -5.79
N PRO A 169 18.10 -2.89 -6.67
CA PRO A 169 18.21 -3.24 -8.07
C PRO A 169 19.34 -4.27 -8.20
N ALA A 170 19.01 -5.45 -8.73
CA ALA A 170 20.01 -6.42 -9.14
C ALA A 170 20.64 -5.94 -10.46
N SER A 171 21.95 -5.74 -10.46
CA SER A 171 22.79 -5.75 -11.67
C SER A 171 23.88 -6.82 -11.49
N PRO A 172 24.37 -7.44 -12.60
CA PRO A 172 25.10 -8.71 -12.56
C PRO A 172 26.62 -8.52 -12.33
N SER A 173 27.30 -9.64 -12.02
CA SER A 173 28.76 -9.87 -11.85
C SER A 173 29.38 -9.30 -10.55
N SER A 174 30.13 -10.02 -9.68
CA SER A 174 30.86 -11.30 -9.68
C SER A 174 31.13 -11.74 -8.20
N PRO A 175 31.76 -12.90 -7.90
CA PRO A 175 31.48 -13.72 -6.70
C PRO A 175 32.44 -13.48 -5.52
N GLU A 176 31.97 -13.72 -4.28
CA GLU A 176 32.74 -14.42 -3.24
C GLU A 176 31.94 -14.70 -1.94
N HIS A 177 32.05 -15.96 -1.51
CA HIS A 177 31.97 -16.55 -0.17
C HIS A 177 30.73 -16.45 0.77
N LEU A 178 30.35 -17.66 1.22
CA LEU A 178 29.32 -18.17 2.14
C LEU A 178 29.59 -17.79 3.64
N PRO A 179 28.65 -17.96 4.62
CA PRO A 179 27.82 -19.17 4.82
C PRO A 179 26.33 -19.01 5.19
N ALA A 180 25.68 -20.16 5.06
CA ALA A 180 24.25 -20.45 5.12
C ALA A 180 23.56 -20.14 6.45
N THR A 181 22.32 -19.65 6.33
CA THR A 181 21.23 -19.87 7.30
C THR A 181 19.96 -20.26 6.54
N PRO A 182 19.08 -21.11 7.11
CA PRO A 182 18.14 -21.91 6.34
C PRO A 182 17.06 -21.06 5.69
N ALA A 183 16.79 -21.36 4.42
CA ALA A 183 15.67 -20.83 3.66
C ALA A 183 14.34 -21.17 4.37
N GLU A 184 13.71 -20.17 4.98
CA GLU A 184 12.26 -20.21 5.19
C GLU A 184 11.60 -20.00 3.83
N SER A 185 10.85 -21.03 3.42
CA SER A 185 9.98 -21.10 2.27
C SER A 185 9.22 -19.80 2.03
N PRO A 186 9.02 -19.32 0.79
CA PRO A 186 8.14 -18.20 0.47
C PRO A 186 6.68 -18.65 0.60
N ALA A 187 6.24 -19.00 1.81
CA ALA A 187 4.92 -19.51 2.09
C ALA A 187 3.94 -18.35 2.22
N GLN A 188 3.05 -18.23 1.22
CA GLN A 188 1.77 -17.52 1.28
C GLN A 188 1.81 -16.09 1.87
N ARG A 189 2.20 -15.13 1.04
CA ARG A 189 1.75 -13.74 1.28
C ARG A 189 0.24 -13.69 1.04
N PHE A 190 -0.53 -13.45 2.10
CA PHE A 190 -1.97 -13.26 1.97
C PHE A 190 -2.25 -11.88 1.38
N GLU A 191 -3.13 -11.83 0.38
CA GLU A 191 -3.57 -10.59 -0.24
C GLU A 191 -4.55 -9.88 0.71
N ALA A 192 -4.06 -8.90 1.46
CA ALA A 192 -4.85 -8.14 2.43
C ALA A 192 -4.65 -6.62 2.25
N ARG A 193 -5.73 -5.86 2.11
CA ARG A 193 -5.75 -4.39 2.04
C ARG A 193 -7.02 -3.81 2.65
N ILE A 194 -6.98 -2.54 3.04
CA ILE A 194 -8.16 -1.83 3.55
C ILE A 194 -8.43 -0.63 2.65
N GLU A 195 -9.66 -0.53 2.14
CA GLU A 195 -10.14 0.59 1.32
C GLU A 195 -11.57 0.92 1.78
N ASP A 196 -11.88 2.22 1.89
CA ASP A 196 -13.22 2.73 2.23
C ASP A 196 -13.88 2.08 3.46
N GLY A 197 -13.09 1.79 4.49
CA GLY A 197 -13.59 1.16 5.73
C GLY A 197 -14.01 -0.31 5.57
N LYS A 198 -13.54 -0.98 4.51
CA LYS A 198 -13.74 -2.40 4.25
C LYS A 198 -12.40 -3.12 4.15
N LEU A 199 -12.34 -4.33 4.68
CA LEU A 199 -11.15 -5.18 4.58
C LEU A 199 -11.29 -6.08 3.36
N TYR A 200 -10.34 -6.01 2.45
CA TYR A 200 -10.16 -7.01 1.41
C TYR A 200 -9.15 -8.05 1.91
N TYR A 201 -9.53 -9.32 1.94
CA TYR A 201 -8.68 -10.44 2.35
C TYR A 201 -9.05 -11.69 1.55
N ASP A 202 -8.05 -12.38 0.98
CA ASP A 202 -8.25 -13.63 0.21
C ASP A 202 -9.36 -13.52 -0.85
N LYS A 203 -9.25 -12.49 -1.70
CA LYS A 203 -10.17 -12.17 -2.80
C LYS A 203 -11.60 -11.81 -2.41
N ARG A 204 -11.82 -11.41 -1.16
CA ARG A 204 -13.15 -11.10 -0.63
C ARG A 204 -13.16 -9.83 0.21
N TRP A 205 -14.28 -9.13 0.15
CA TRP A 205 -14.54 -7.96 0.98
C TRP A 205 -15.24 -8.35 2.28
N TYR A 206 -14.79 -7.76 3.37
CA TYR A 206 -15.33 -7.90 4.71
C TYR A 206 -15.70 -6.54 5.29
N HIS A 207 -16.81 -6.50 6.04
CA HIS A 207 -17.35 -5.27 6.62
C HIS A 207 -17.56 -5.37 8.14
N LYS A 208 -17.81 -4.22 8.78
CA LYS A 208 -18.22 -4.15 10.18
C LYS A 208 -19.46 -5.02 10.42
N SER A 209 -19.51 -5.66 11.60
CA SER A 209 -20.53 -6.60 12.05
C SER A 209 -20.57 -7.94 11.32
N GLN A 210 -19.57 -8.26 10.49
CA GLN A 210 -19.49 -9.56 9.83
C GLN A 210 -18.81 -10.61 10.73
N ALA A 211 -19.40 -11.80 10.80
CA ALA A 211 -18.86 -12.93 11.55
C ALA A 211 -17.76 -13.67 10.76
N ILE A 212 -16.64 -13.95 11.42
CA ILE A 212 -15.46 -14.60 10.85
C ILE A 212 -14.87 -15.61 11.85
N TYR A 213 -14.03 -16.50 11.35
CA TYR A 213 -13.09 -17.27 12.17
C TYR A 213 -11.69 -16.69 11.99
N LEU A 214 -10.99 -16.48 13.10
CA LEU A 214 -9.61 -16.08 13.13
C LEU A 214 -8.75 -17.29 13.51
N GLU A 215 -7.74 -17.59 12.71
CA GLU A 215 -6.78 -18.67 12.94
C GLU A 215 -5.39 -18.07 13.20
N SER A 216 -4.77 -18.38 14.35
CA SER A 216 -3.40 -17.95 14.66
C SER A 216 -2.37 -18.95 14.12
N LYS A 217 -1.08 -18.58 14.16
CA LYS A 217 0.05 -19.48 13.82
C LYS A 217 0.05 -20.80 14.60
N GLU A 218 -0.61 -20.86 15.76
CA GLU A 218 -0.77 -22.06 16.59
C GLU A 218 -2.01 -22.89 16.20
N ASN A 219 -2.62 -22.63 15.04
CA ASN A 219 -3.85 -23.25 14.53
C ASN A 219 -5.06 -23.16 15.47
N THR A 220 -5.06 -22.21 16.41
CA THR A 220 -6.20 -21.96 17.28
C THR A 220 -7.27 -21.19 16.51
N LYS A 221 -8.46 -21.78 16.35
CA LYS A 221 -9.60 -21.16 15.68
C LYS A 221 -10.48 -20.42 16.68
N ILE A 222 -10.63 -19.11 16.49
CA ILE A 222 -11.41 -18.24 17.37
C ILE A 222 -12.59 -17.67 16.57
N SER A 223 -13.81 -17.79 17.09
CA SER A 223 -14.98 -17.15 16.48
C SER A 223 -15.05 -15.68 16.87
N CYS A 224 -15.12 -14.81 15.86
CA CYS A 224 -15.09 -13.37 16.04
C CYS A 224 -16.10 -12.64 15.16
N VAL A 225 -16.43 -11.40 15.53
CA VAL A 225 -17.19 -10.45 14.71
C VAL A 225 -16.35 -9.18 14.51
N ILE A 226 -16.25 -8.70 13.27
CA ILE A 226 -15.53 -7.47 12.97
C ILE A 226 -16.27 -6.29 13.61
N SER A 227 -15.66 -5.63 14.59
CA SER A 227 -16.26 -4.50 15.32
C SER A 227 -16.02 -3.15 14.63
N SER A 228 -14.85 -2.96 14.02
CA SER A 228 -14.52 -1.80 13.20
C SER A 228 -13.36 -2.09 12.26
N VAL A 229 -13.27 -1.33 11.17
CA VAL A 229 -12.18 -1.36 10.20
C VAL A 229 -11.59 0.06 10.16
N GLY A 230 -10.36 0.20 10.65
CA GLY A 230 -9.58 1.45 10.61
C GLY A 230 -8.66 1.48 9.39
N ALA A 231 -7.77 2.49 9.30
CA ALA A 231 -6.92 2.66 8.10
C ALA A 231 -5.89 1.53 7.89
N ASN A 232 -5.28 1.02 8.97
CA ASN A 232 -4.22 0.00 8.92
C ASN A 232 -4.48 -1.19 9.86
N GLU A 233 -5.70 -1.31 10.37
CA GLU A 233 -6.06 -2.27 11.41
C GLU A 233 -7.56 -2.58 11.41
N ILE A 234 -7.90 -3.76 11.89
CA ILE A 234 -9.28 -4.15 12.19
C ILE A 234 -9.40 -4.46 13.68
N TRP A 235 -10.56 -4.14 14.23
CA TRP A 235 -10.94 -4.60 15.56
C TRP A 235 -11.92 -5.74 15.42
N VAL A 236 -11.65 -6.85 16.08
CA VAL A 236 -12.53 -8.02 16.14
C VAL A 236 -12.96 -8.24 17.57
N ARG A 237 -14.19 -8.71 17.77
CA ARG A 237 -14.72 -9.10 19.08
C ARG A 237 -14.94 -10.60 19.09
N LYS A 238 -14.34 -11.31 20.04
CA LYS A 238 -14.58 -12.75 20.22
C LYS A 238 -16.04 -12.98 20.60
N THR A 239 -16.64 -14.03 20.04
CA THR A 239 -18.02 -14.39 20.35
C THR A 239 -18.15 -15.10 21.70
N SER A 240 -17.08 -15.72 22.22
CA SER A 240 -17.08 -16.48 23.47
C SER A 240 -17.17 -15.62 24.72
N ASP A 241 -16.39 -14.55 24.78
CA ASP A 241 -16.18 -13.74 26.00
C ASP A 241 -16.34 -12.24 25.73
N SER A 242 -16.79 -11.84 24.53
CA SER A 242 -16.91 -10.45 24.09
C SER A 242 -15.61 -9.63 24.17
N THR A 243 -14.45 -10.26 24.34
CA THR A 243 -13.17 -9.56 24.36
C THR A 243 -12.86 -8.97 22.99
N LYS A 244 -12.32 -7.75 22.98
CA LYS A 244 -11.90 -7.07 21.75
C LYS A 244 -10.41 -7.30 21.51
N MET A 245 -10.07 -7.57 20.27
CA MET A 245 -8.69 -7.76 19.81
C MET A 245 -8.46 -6.87 18.60
N ARG A 246 -7.29 -6.22 18.58
CA ARG A 246 -6.83 -5.44 17.43
C ARG A 246 -5.91 -6.29 16.58
N ILE A 247 -6.11 -6.25 15.27
CA ILE A 247 -5.32 -6.97 14.28
C ILE A 247 -4.84 -5.96 13.25
N TYR A 248 -3.53 -5.82 13.12
CA TYR A 248 -2.92 -4.93 12.13
C TYR A 248 -2.93 -5.57 10.74
N LEU A 249 -3.06 -4.75 9.71
CA LEU A 249 -3.04 -5.19 8.32
C LEU A 249 -1.77 -5.99 7.99
N GLY A 250 -0.62 -5.56 8.50
CA GLY A 250 0.64 -6.29 8.31
C GLY A 250 0.68 -7.67 8.97
N GLN A 251 -0.13 -7.93 10.00
CA GLN A 251 -0.25 -9.26 10.61
C GLN A 251 -1.05 -10.22 9.72
N LEU A 252 -2.07 -9.70 9.03
CA LEU A 252 -2.83 -10.45 8.03
C LEU A 252 -1.96 -10.77 6.81
N GLN A 253 -1.22 -9.79 6.29
CA GLN A 253 -0.33 -9.97 5.12
C GLN A 253 0.79 -10.98 5.36
N ARG A 254 1.31 -11.04 6.60
CA ARG A 254 2.34 -12.01 7.02
C ARG A 254 1.78 -13.37 7.46
N GLY A 255 0.46 -13.57 7.44
CA GLY A 255 -0.17 -14.83 7.86
C GLY A 255 -0.05 -15.13 9.36
N VAL A 256 0.22 -14.13 10.19
CA VAL A 256 0.19 -14.29 11.66
C VAL A 256 -1.23 -14.61 12.13
N PHE A 257 -2.20 -14.00 11.46
CA PHE A 257 -3.61 -14.29 11.59
C PHE A 257 -4.21 -14.55 10.21
N VAL A 258 -5.03 -15.59 10.11
CA VAL A 258 -5.75 -15.96 8.89
C VAL A 258 -7.25 -15.84 9.12
N ILE A 259 -7.95 -15.19 8.20
CA ILE A 259 -9.41 -15.04 8.25
C ILE A 259 -10.08 -16.15 7.44
N ARG A 260 -11.03 -16.86 8.06
CA ARG A 260 -11.89 -17.87 7.41
C ARG A 260 -13.35 -17.45 7.53
N ARG A 261 -14.17 -17.80 6.53
CA ARG A 261 -15.62 -17.51 6.55
C ARG A 261 -16.31 -18.39 7.60
N ARG A 262 -17.18 -17.78 8.39
CA ARG A 262 -18.25 -18.50 9.08
C ARG A 262 -19.40 -18.65 8.10
N SER A 263 -19.62 -19.85 7.56
CA SER A 263 -20.85 -20.12 6.81
C SER A 263 -22.02 -19.89 7.75
N ALA A 264 -23.04 -19.17 7.30
CA ALA A 264 -24.32 -19.16 8.00
C ALA A 264 -24.90 -20.58 7.88
N ALA A 265 -25.17 -21.20 9.02
CA ALA A 265 -26.09 -22.33 9.09
C ALA A 265 -27.52 -21.77 9.09
#